data_AF-A0A3N5T4U2-F1
#
_entry.id   AF-A0A3N5T4U2-F1
#
_cell.length_a   1.000
_cell.length_b   1.000
_cell.length_c   1.000
_cell.angle_alpha   90.00
_cell.angle_beta   90.00
_cell.angle_gamma   90.00
#
_symmetry.space_group_name_H-M   'P 1'
#
loop_
_entity.id
_entity.type
_entity.pdbx_description
1 polymer ?
#
loop_
_entity_poly.entity_id
_entity_poly.type
_entity_poly.pdbx_seq_one_letter_code
_entity_poly.pdbx_strand_id
1 'polypeptide(L)'
;MPPSKQRVLDAIEHREPDQVPCDYWGTPEIDQKLMRHFSVGSLDEVRRSLKADISYIYASGIIYEEGKGLYGPTPKYVGPQRPVL
;
A
#
# COMPACT_ATOMS: atom_id res chain seq x y z
N MET A 1 2.44 -20.87 4.00
CA MET A 1 2.57 -19.47 4.41
C MET A 1 1.32 -19.12 5.21
N PRO A 2 1.43 -18.69 6.48
CA PRO A 2 0.28 -18.24 7.25
C PRO A 2 -0.48 -17.11 6.52
N PRO A 3 -1.80 -17.02 6.67
CA PRO A 3 -2.58 -15.91 6.14
C PRO A 3 -2.06 -14.57 6.68
N SER A 4 -2.14 -13.48 5.90
CA SER A 4 -1.61 -12.15 6.29
C SER A 4 -2.11 -11.70 7.66
N LYS A 5 -3.38 -12.01 7.98
CA LYS A 5 -3.97 -11.77 9.30
C LYS A 5 -3.22 -12.45 10.44
N GLN A 6 -2.86 -13.72 10.30
CA GLN A 6 -2.19 -14.46 11.38
C GLN A 6 -0.80 -13.90 11.63
N ARG A 7 -0.05 -13.57 10.57
CA ARG A 7 1.25 -12.91 10.66
C ARG A 7 1.19 -11.61 11.47
N VAL A 8 0.18 -10.77 11.19
CA VAL A 8 -0.03 -9.52 11.94
C VAL A 8 -0.36 -9.79 13.40
N LEU A 9 -1.23 -10.77 13.69
CA LEU A 9 -1.60 -11.10 15.07
C LEU A 9 -0.41 -11.65 15.86
N ASP A 10 0.42 -12.50 15.26
CA ASP A 10 1.63 -13.01 15.91
C ASP A 10 2.57 -11.85 16.28
N ALA A 11 2.80 -10.91 15.37
CA ALA A 11 3.60 -9.72 15.64
C ALA A 11 3.03 -8.83 16.77
N ILE A 12 1.71 -8.60 16.79
CA ILE A 12 1.04 -7.84 17.87
C ILE A 12 1.21 -8.52 19.23
N GLU A 13 1.16 -9.85 19.24
CA GLU A 13 1.35 -10.66 20.46
C GLU A 13 2.82 -10.85 20.85
N HIS A 14 3.76 -10.20 20.17
CA HIS A 14 5.20 -10.36 20.36
C HIS A 14 5.68 -11.81 20.18
N ARG A 15 4.97 -12.59 19.34
CA ARG A 15 5.39 -13.91 18.86
C ARG A 15 6.14 -13.73 17.54
N GLU A 16 7.21 -14.50 17.30
CA GLU A 16 8.00 -14.39 16.08
C GLU A 16 7.16 -14.77 14.84
N PRO A 17 6.88 -13.83 13.92
CA PRO A 17 6.16 -14.13 12.69
C PRO A 17 7.09 -14.76 11.63
N ASP A 18 6.52 -15.38 10.60
CA ASP A 18 7.29 -15.95 9.49
C ASP A 18 8.06 -14.91 8.65
N GLN A 19 7.63 -13.65 8.71
CA GLN A 19 8.33 -12.47 8.23
C GLN A 19 7.74 -11.22 8.90
N VAL A 20 8.46 -10.09 8.84
CA VAL A 20 7.94 -8.81 9.33
C VAL A 20 6.67 -8.43 8.53
N PRO A 21 5.54 -8.13 9.18
CA PRO A 21 4.35 -7.64 8.48
C PRO A 21 4.63 -6.31 7.78
N CYS A 22 4.11 -6.14 6.56
CA CYS A 22 4.29 -4.90 5.78
C CYS A 22 2.96 -4.26 5.40
N ASP A 23 2.91 -2.93 5.45
CA ASP A 23 1.86 -2.12 4.83
C ASP A 23 2.32 -1.56 3.48
N TYR A 24 1.38 -0.94 2.76
CA TYR A 24 1.67 -0.19 1.54
C TYR A 24 1.06 1.20 1.63
N TRP A 25 1.93 2.21 1.52
CA TRP A 25 1.59 3.62 1.37
C TRP A 25 2.30 4.18 0.14
N GLY A 26 1.54 4.84 -0.72
CA GLY A 26 2.05 5.42 -1.96
C GLY A 26 1.45 6.80 -2.23
N THR A 27 2.10 7.54 -3.12
CA THR A 27 1.49 8.70 -3.75
C THR A 27 0.64 8.25 -4.94
N PRO A 28 -0.34 9.06 -5.40
CA PRO A 28 -1.18 8.71 -6.55
C PRO A 28 -0.37 8.34 -7.81
N GLU A 29 0.80 8.95 -8.02
CA GLU A 29 1.66 8.63 -9.17
C GLU A 29 2.28 7.24 -9.06
N ILE A 30 2.62 6.79 -7.85
CA ILE A 30 3.15 5.45 -7.60
C ILE A 30 2.02 4.43 -7.69
N ASP A 31 0.84 4.73 -7.14
CA ASP A 31 -0.35 3.89 -7.24
C ASP A 31 -0.66 3.57 -8.72
N GLN A 32 -0.73 4.60 -9.57
CA GLN A 32 -0.96 4.44 -11.00
C GLN A 32 0.13 3.63 -11.71
N LYS A 33 1.40 3.82 -11.34
CA LYS A 33 2.52 3.05 -11.92
C LYS A 33 2.45 1.58 -11.52
N LEU A 34 2.11 1.28 -10.27
CA LEU A 34 1.98 -0.09 -9.78
C LEU A 34 0.76 -0.78 -10.38
N MET A 35 -0.38 -0.10 -10.51
CA MET A 35 -1.56 -0.63 -11.21
C MET A 35 -1.21 -1.01 -12.65
N ARG A 36 -0.48 -0.16 -13.38
CA ARG A 36 0.03 -0.47 -14.74
C ARG A 36 1.02 -1.63 -14.73
N HIS A 37 1.96 -1.65 -13.79
CA HIS A 37 2.99 -2.69 -13.69
C HIS A 37 2.37 -4.08 -13.47
N PHE A 38 1.39 -4.18 -12.57
CA PHE A 38 0.69 -5.43 -12.27
C PHE A 38 -0.50 -5.70 -13.21
N SER A 39 -0.85 -4.77 -14.10
CA SER A 39 -2.01 -4.88 -15.00
C SER A 39 -3.33 -5.11 -14.27
N VAL A 40 -3.57 -4.32 -13.21
CA VAL A 40 -4.76 -4.42 -12.35
C VAL A 40 -5.58 -3.14 -12.33
N GLY A 41 -6.87 -3.26 -12.01
CA GLY A 41 -7.84 -2.16 -12.08
C GLY A 41 -8.04 -1.41 -10.76
N SER A 42 -7.47 -1.89 -9.66
CA SER A 42 -7.67 -1.29 -8.32
C SER A 42 -6.43 -1.34 -7.43
N LEU A 43 -6.39 -0.43 -6.45
CA LEU A 43 -5.31 -0.40 -5.46
C LEU A 43 -5.34 -1.60 -4.51
N ASP A 44 -6.52 -2.18 -4.28
CA ASP A 44 -6.64 -3.41 -3.49
C ASP A 44 -6.01 -4.62 -4.21
N GLU A 45 -6.11 -4.67 -5.54
CA GLU A 45 -5.38 -5.65 -6.33
C GLU A 45 -3.86 -5.41 -6.28
N VAL A 46 -3.40 -4.15 -6.32
CA VAL A 46 -1.98 -3.82 -6.12
C VAL A 46 -1.49 -4.31 -4.76
N ARG A 47 -2.21 -4.03 -3.68
CA ARG A 47 -1.86 -4.49 -2.32
C ARG A 47 -1.75 -6.01 -2.24
N ARG A 48 -2.66 -6.73 -2.91
CA ARG A 48 -2.58 -8.20 -3.03
C ARG A 48 -1.33 -8.64 -3.78
N SER A 49 -0.99 -8.00 -4.91
CA SER A 49 0.22 -8.28 -5.68
C SER A 49 1.51 -8.01 -4.88
N LEU A 50 1.51 -6.96 -4.07
CA LEU A 50 2.61 -6.62 -3.16
C LEU A 50 2.67 -7.52 -1.91
N LYS A 51 1.65 -8.35 -1.67
CA LYS A 51 1.48 -9.15 -0.45
C LYS A 51 1.46 -8.28 0.81
N ALA A 52 0.88 -7.09 0.73
CA ALA A 52 0.69 -6.23 1.89
C ALA A 52 -0.20 -6.94 2.92
N ASP A 53 0.20 -6.89 4.18
CA ASP A 53 -0.46 -7.58 5.27
C ASP A 53 -1.60 -6.78 5.89
N ILE A 54 -1.50 -5.44 5.79
CA ILE A 54 -2.39 -4.47 6.42
C ILE A 54 -3.26 -3.78 5.35
N SER A 55 -4.56 -3.76 5.60
CA SER A 55 -5.55 -3.02 4.81
C SER A 55 -6.08 -1.84 5.60
N TYR A 56 -6.33 -0.73 4.93
CA TYR A 56 -6.91 0.46 5.54
C TYR A 56 -8.40 0.56 5.24
N ILE A 57 -9.20 0.75 6.29
CA ILE A 57 -10.61 1.11 6.18
C ILE A 57 -10.71 2.59 6.53
N TYR A 58 -11.24 3.38 5.62
CA TYR A 58 -11.36 4.83 5.79
C TYR A 58 -12.75 5.18 6.30
N ALA A 59 -12.81 5.94 7.38
CA ALA A 59 -14.07 6.48 7.87
C ALA A 59 -14.63 7.48 6.83
N SER A 60 -15.94 7.38 6.55
CA SER A 60 -16.62 8.20 5.56
C SER A 60 -16.48 9.69 5.92
N GLY A 61 -15.70 10.41 5.12
CA GLY A 61 -15.33 11.82 5.37
C GLY A 61 -13.94 12.13 4.79
N ILE A 62 -13.09 11.10 4.68
CA ILE A 62 -11.90 11.13 3.85
C ILE A 62 -12.27 10.55 2.48
N ILE A 63 -12.67 11.42 1.57
CA ILE A 63 -12.86 11.06 0.17
C ILE A 63 -11.48 10.92 -0.47
N TYR A 64 -11.13 9.69 -0.87
CA TYR A 64 -10.16 9.52 -1.94
C TYR A 64 -10.74 10.16 -3.19
N GLU A 65 -10.23 11.33 -3.54
CA GLU A 65 -10.31 11.77 -4.92
C GLU A 65 -9.10 11.23 -5.65
N GLU A 66 -9.36 10.55 -6.77
CA GLU A 66 -8.33 10.05 -7.66
C GLU A 66 -7.37 11.21 -8.02
N GLY A 67 -6.10 11.08 -7.65
CA GLY A 67 -5.09 12.12 -7.85
C GLY A 67 -4.88 13.14 -6.71
N LYS A 68 -5.68 13.11 -5.63
CA LYS A 68 -5.46 13.96 -4.45
C LYS A 68 -4.86 13.21 -3.26
N GLY A 69 -5.09 11.91 -3.19
CA GLY A 69 -4.60 11.02 -2.14
C GLY A 69 -5.23 11.29 -0.77
N LEU A 70 -4.68 10.64 0.24
CA LEU A 70 -5.42 10.21 1.43
C LEU A 70 -5.70 11.27 2.51
N TYR A 71 -4.92 12.34 2.57
CA TYR A 71 -4.94 13.29 3.69
C TYR A 71 -5.02 14.75 3.23
N GLY A 72 -5.63 15.02 2.06
CA GLY A 72 -5.47 16.29 1.36
C GLY A 72 -4.38 16.20 0.30
N PRO A 73 -3.89 17.32 -0.27
CA PRO A 73 -2.96 17.29 -1.40
C PRO A 73 -1.71 16.48 -1.03
N THR A 74 -1.63 15.26 -1.57
CA THR A 74 -0.46 14.41 -1.34
C THR A 74 0.74 15.14 -1.94
N PRO A 75 1.82 15.36 -1.17
CA PRO A 75 3.02 15.96 -1.70
C PRO A 75 3.46 15.19 -2.93
N LYS A 76 3.73 15.89 -4.02
CA LYS A 76 4.29 15.25 -5.21
C LYS A 76 5.55 14.52 -4.79
N TYR A 77 5.76 13.32 -5.33
CA TYR A 77 7.02 12.61 -5.13
C TYR A 77 8.19 13.51 -5.56
N VAL A 78 9.02 13.92 -4.61
CA VAL A 78 10.23 14.75 -4.82
C VAL A 78 11.53 13.94 -4.72
N GLY A 79 11.43 12.62 -4.61
CA GLY A 79 12.59 11.73 -4.60
C GLY A 79 13.34 11.73 -5.94
N PRO A 80 14.43 10.96 -6.06
CA PRO A 80 15.29 10.98 -7.25
C PRO A 80 14.47 10.76 -8.51
N GLN A 81 14.51 11.75 -9.40
CA GLN A 81 13.99 11.60 -10.76
C GLN A 81 14.84 10.51 -11.41
N ARG A 82 14.20 9.38 -11.79
CA ARG A 82 14.77 8.14 -12.36
C ARG A 82 16.29 8.15 -12.58
N PRO A 83 17.06 7.16 -12.10
CA PRO A 83 18.33 6.86 -12.74
C PRO A 83 18.04 6.57 -14.22
N VAL A 84 18.69 7.31 -15.12
CA VAL A 84 18.81 6.92 -16.51
C VAL A 84 19.63 5.63 -16.47
N LEU A 85 18.97 4.49 -16.69
CA LEU A 85 19.62 3.25 -17.09
C LEU A 85 19.66 3.21 -18.61
#